data_AF-A0AAW9K6Q6-F1
#
_entry.id   AF-A0AAW9K6Q6-F1
#
_cell.length_a   1.000
_cell.length_b   1.000
_cell.length_c   1.000
_cell.angle_alpha   90.00
_cell.angle_beta   90.00
_cell.angle_gamma   90.00
#
_symmetry.space_group_name_H-M   'P 1'
#
loop_
_entity.id
_entity.type
_entity.pdbx_description
1 polymer ?
#
loop_
_entity_poly.entity_id
_entity_poly.type
_entity_poly.pdbx_seq_one_letter_code
_entity_poly.pdbx_strand_id
1 'polypeptide(L)'
;VLNFMLIGMAFSATFANMISEERLKEVMSAVSPILDISMIIVILNLGAPLDYHLILGAGLFTAIYIISRAIGKYSGAFLGASITNSPQTVKKYLGFTLLPHSGVSLVFTGIAVSTLAGPAPECAKIVQGTIAAAAVINEVIAVIIAKKAFEWSG
;
A
#
# COMPACT_ATOMS: atom_id res chain seq x y z
N VAL A 1 -13.93 -15.51 -9.76
CA VAL A 1 -14.60 -14.40 -9.06
C VAL A 1 -13.87 -13.11 -9.42
N LEU A 2 -14.54 -12.15 -10.06
CA LEU A 2 -13.93 -10.90 -10.52
C LEU A 2 -13.69 -9.99 -9.29
N ASN A 3 -12.47 -9.49 -9.09
CA ASN A 3 -12.13 -8.67 -7.92
C ASN A 3 -12.67 -7.24 -8.11
N PHE A 4 -13.53 -6.77 -7.20
CA PHE A 4 -14.11 -5.43 -7.24
C PHE A 4 -13.07 -4.31 -7.33
N MET A 5 -11.88 -4.47 -6.73
CA MET A 5 -10.79 -3.50 -6.86
C MET A 5 -10.26 -3.43 -8.29
N LEU A 6 -10.07 -4.58 -8.94
CA LEU A 6 -9.59 -4.62 -10.33
C LEU A 6 -10.63 -4.03 -11.29
N ILE A 7 -11.92 -4.27 -11.05
CA ILE A 7 -13.01 -3.66 -11.82
C ILE A 7 -12.96 -2.14 -11.68
N GLY A 8 -12.89 -1.63 -10.43
CA GLY A 8 -12.83 -0.20 -10.17
C GLY A 8 -11.64 0.47 -10.85
N MET A 9 -10.44 -0.12 -10.73
CA MET A 9 -9.24 0.42 -11.37
C MET A 9 -9.33 0.39 -12.90
N ALA A 10 -9.82 -0.70 -13.50
CA ALA A 10 -9.96 -0.81 -14.95
C ALA A 10 -11.00 0.18 -15.50
N PHE A 11 -12.14 0.32 -14.81
CA PHE A 11 -13.18 1.29 -15.17
C PHE A 11 -12.65 2.72 -15.05
N SER A 12 -12.05 3.09 -13.92
CA SER A 12 -11.51 4.43 -13.70
C SER A 12 -10.40 4.77 -14.68
N ALA A 13 -9.50 3.83 -14.99
CA ALA A 13 -8.46 4.03 -16.00
C ALA A 13 -9.05 4.25 -17.39
N THR A 14 -10.03 3.44 -17.79
CA THR A 14 -10.70 3.60 -19.10
C THR A 14 -11.44 4.93 -19.17
N PHE A 15 -12.24 5.24 -18.15
CA PHE A 15 -13.01 6.48 -18.06
C PHE A 15 -12.12 7.72 -18.08
N ALA A 16 -11.02 7.73 -17.32
CA ALA A 16 -10.09 8.86 -17.30
C ALA A 16 -9.43 9.13 -18.66
N ASN A 17 -9.31 8.11 -19.52
CA ASN A 17 -8.79 8.27 -20.88
C ASN A 17 -9.86 8.66 -21.91
N MET A 18 -11.16 8.65 -21.56
CA MET A 18 -12.27 8.96 -22.48
C MET A 18 -12.79 10.38 -22.36
N ILE A 19 -12.46 11.09 -21.28
CA ILE A 19 -12.98 12.44 -20.99
C ILE A 19 -11.87 13.50 -21.07
N SER A 20 -12.25 14.76 -21.24
CA SER A 20 -11.28 15.87 -21.21
C SER A 20 -10.69 16.06 -19.80
N GLU A 21 -9.48 16.61 -19.72
CA GLU A 21 -8.81 16.87 -18.45
C GLU A 21 -9.62 17.79 -17.52
N GLU A 22 -10.35 18.76 -18.08
CA GLU A 22 -11.21 19.67 -17.32
C GLU A 22 -12.37 18.91 -16.68
N ARG A 23 -13.04 18.03 -17.43
CA ARG A 23 -14.09 17.16 -16.90
C ARG A 23 -13.54 16.17 -15.88
N LEU A 24 -12.34 15.64 -16.09
CA LEU A 24 -11.68 14.76 -15.15
C LEU A 24 -11.42 15.47 -13.81
N LYS A 25 -10.92 16.72 -13.85
CA LYS A 25 -10.71 17.53 -12.65
C LYS A 25 -12.01 17.84 -11.92
N GLU A 26 -13.08 18.19 -12.64
CA GLU A 26 -14.41 18.41 -12.06
C GLU A 26 -14.91 17.16 -11.31
N VAL A 27 -14.87 16.00 -11.98
CA VAL A 27 -15.30 14.72 -11.39
C VAL A 27 -14.43 14.34 -10.20
N MET A 28 -13.10 14.46 -10.32
CA MET A 28 -12.19 14.19 -9.21
C MET A 28 -12.46 15.12 -8.03
N SER A 29 -12.68 16.41 -8.24
CA SER A 29 -12.99 17.35 -7.16
C SER A 29 -14.30 17.01 -6.43
N ALA A 30 -15.29 16.45 -7.12
CA ALA A 30 -16.53 16.01 -6.50
C ALA A 30 -16.37 14.69 -5.74
N VAL A 31 -15.49 13.80 -6.21
CA VAL A 31 -15.31 12.44 -5.67
C VAL A 31 -14.26 12.37 -4.56
N SER A 32 -13.20 13.20 -4.60
CA SER A 32 -12.11 13.20 -3.61
C SER A 32 -12.60 13.30 -2.15
N PRO A 33 -13.55 14.17 -1.77
CA PRO A 33 -14.03 14.25 -0.38
C PRO A 33 -14.66 12.94 0.10
N ILE A 34 -15.39 12.25 -0.79
CA ILE A 34 -16.02 10.96 -0.49
C ILE A 34 -14.95 9.88 -0.37
N LEU A 35 -13.94 9.88 -1.26
CA LEU A 35 -12.81 8.95 -1.19
C LEU A 35 -12.01 9.13 0.10
N ASP A 36 -11.73 10.37 0.50
CA ASP A 36 -10.96 10.68 1.70
C ASP A 36 -11.67 10.14 2.96
N ILE A 37 -12.96 10.44 3.10
CA ILE A 37 -13.79 9.93 4.22
C ILE A 37 -13.85 8.39 4.19
N SER A 38 -14.08 7.81 3.01
CA SER A 38 -14.16 6.35 2.86
C SER A 38 -12.84 5.67 3.22
N MET A 39 -11.71 6.24 2.80
CA MET A 39 -10.37 5.73 3.13
C MET A 39 -10.08 5.85 4.62
N ILE A 40 -10.43 6.95 5.27
CA ILE A 40 -10.30 7.10 6.72
C ILE A 40 -11.09 6.00 7.43
N ILE A 41 -12.36 5.79 7.07
CA ILE A 41 -13.20 4.75 7.68
C ILE A 41 -12.63 3.35 7.47
N VAL A 42 -12.13 3.04 6.26
CA VAL A 42 -11.52 1.75 5.94
C VAL A 42 -10.24 1.53 6.75
N ILE A 43 -9.36 2.54 6.82
CA ILE A 43 -8.12 2.47 7.59
C ILE A 43 -8.41 2.28 9.08
N LEU A 44 -9.38 3.02 9.64
CA LEU A 44 -9.78 2.88 11.04
C LEU A 44 -10.41 1.52 11.32
N ASN A 45 -11.28 1.01 10.45
CA ASN A 45 -11.88 -0.33 10.64
C ASN A 45 -10.86 -1.45 10.52
N LEU A 46 -9.84 -1.32 9.67
CA LEU A 46 -8.78 -2.31 9.53
C LEU A 46 -7.73 -2.19 10.65
N GLY A 47 -7.58 -1.01 11.25
CA GLY A 47 -6.75 -0.77 12.43
C GLY A 47 -7.44 -1.03 13.78
N ALA A 48 -8.77 -1.04 13.85
CA ALA A 48 -9.53 -1.33 15.06
C ALA A 48 -9.33 -2.74 15.66
N PRO A 49 -9.17 -3.83 14.87
CA PRO A 49 -8.89 -5.16 15.41
C PRO A 49 -7.41 -5.37 15.80
N LEU A 50 -6.60 -4.30 15.87
CA LEU A 50 -5.18 -4.40 16.15
C LEU A 50 -4.93 -4.72 17.63
N ASP A 51 -4.70 -5.99 17.94
CA ASP A 51 -4.28 -6.42 19.27
C ASP A 51 -2.79 -6.07 19.49
N TYR A 52 -2.53 -5.10 20.36
CA TYR A 52 -1.18 -4.62 20.68
C TYR A 52 -0.29 -5.72 21.30
N HIS A 53 -0.87 -6.76 21.92
CA HIS A 53 -0.09 -7.91 22.41
C HIS A 53 0.48 -8.75 21.27
N LEU A 54 -0.24 -8.89 20.15
CA LEU A 54 0.26 -9.58 18.96
C LEU A 54 1.40 -8.79 18.30
N ILE A 55 1.40 -7.45 18.40
CA ILE A 55 2.47 -6.58 17.89
C ILE A 55 3.78 -6.80 18.66
N LEU A 56 3.70 -6.88 19.99
CA LEU A 56 4.86 -7.07 20.85
C LEU A 56 5.40 -8.51 20.80
N GLY A 57 4.52 -9.51 20.70
CA GLY A 57 4.91 -10.92 20.56
C GLY A 57 5.44 -11.28 19.16
N ALA A 58 4.98 -10.60 18.10
CA ALA A 58 5.38 -10.81 16.71
C ALA A 58 6.39 -9.78 16.20
N GLY A 59 7.13 -9.11 17.09
CA GLY A 59 8.11 -8.08 16.72
C GLY A 59 9.14 -8.55 15.70
N LEU A 60 9.60 -9.81 15.82
CA LEU A 60 10.55 -10.40 14.87
C LEU A 60 9.92 -10.62 13.48
N PHE A 61 8.70 -11.17 13.40
CA PHE A 61 7.99 -11.36 12.12
C PHE A 61 7.68 -10.03 11.44
N THR A 62 7.32 -9.02 12.24
CA THR A 62 7.06 -7.66 11.77
C THR A 62 8.33 -7.03 11.19
N ALA A 63 9.45 -7.14 11.89
CA ALA A 63 10.75 -6.65 11.41
C ALA A 63 11.20 -7.36 10.13
N ILE A 64 11.13 -8.69 10.09
CA ILE A 64 11.46 -9.49 8.91
C ILE A 64 10.58 -9.09 7.72
N TYR A 65 9.28 -8.93 7.93
CA TYR A 65 8.35 -8.51 6.89
C TYR A 65 8.68 -7.11 6.35
N ILE A 66 8.91 -6.12 7.22
CA ILE A 66 9.28 -4.75 6.81
C ILE A 66 10.57 -4.76 5.99
N ILE A 67 11.62 -5.44 6.46
CA ILE A 67 12.93 -5.47 5.80
C ILE A 67 12.84 -6.19 4.45
N SER A 68 12.23 -7.38 4.41
CA SER A 68 12.08 -8.15 3.17
C SER A 68 11.33 -7.35 2.12
N ARG A 69 10.29 -6.63 2.54
CA ARG A 69 9.49 -5.78 1.68
C ARG A 69 10.26 -4.56 1.18
N ALA A 70 11.02 -3.91 2.04
CA ALA A 70 11.84 -2.77 1.66
C ALA A 70 12.90 -3.18 0.62
N ILE A 71 13.59 -4.30 0.84
CA ILE A 71 14.56 -4.86 -0.10
C ILE A 71 13.88 -5.22 -1.42
N GLY A 72 12.75 -5.91 -1.38
CA GLY A 72 12.01 -6.32 -2.58
C GLY A 72 11.54 -5.12 -3.42
N LYS A 73 11.01 -4.08 -2.79
CA LYS A 73 10.59 -2.85 -3.49
C LYS A 73 11.77 -2.09 -4.09
N TYR A 74 12.86 -1.94 -3.32
CA TYR A 74 14.04 -1.24 -3.80
C TYR A 74 14.71 -1.96 -4.98
N SER A 75 15.01 -3.25 -4.79
CA SER A 75 15.64 -4.07 -5.82
C SER A 75 14.74 -4.23 -7.06
N GLY A 76 13.44 -4.46 -6.87
CA GLY A 76 12.48 -4.57 -7.97
C GLY A 76 12.35 -3.28 -8.77
N ALA A 77 12.26 -2.13 -8.10
CA ALA A 77 12.21 -0.83 -8.75
C ALA A 77 13.53 -0.52 -9.49
N PHE A 78 14.68 -0.82 -8.88
CA PHE A 78 15.99 -0.63 -9.49
C PHE A 78 16.17 -1.50 -10.73
N LEU A 79 15.85 -2.79 -10.64
CA LEU A 79 15.92 -3.73 -11.76
C LEU A 79 14.97 -3.33 -12.89
N GLY A 80 13.70 -3.05 -12.56
CA GLY A 80 12.70 -2.60 -13.52
C GLY A 80 13.13 -1.33 -14.25
N ALA A 81 13.52 -0.29 -13.50
CA ALA A 81 14.01 0.95 -14.07
C ALA A 81 15.32 0.80 -14.86
N SER A 82 16.15 -0.21 -14.52
CA SER A 82 17.36 -0.51 -15.27
C SER A 82 17.05 -1.15 -16.63
N ILE A 83 16.15 -2.15 -16.65
CA ILE A 83 15.70 -2.84 -17.87
C ILE A 83 15.01 -1.86 -18.83
N THR A 84 14.21 -0.93 -18.31
CA THR A 84 13.52 0.09 -19.11
C THR A 84 14.40 1.28 -19.51
N ASN A 85 15.70 1.25 -19.20
CA ASN A 85 16.64 2.36 -19.45
C ASN A 85 16.16 3.72 -18.92
N SER A 86 15.48 3.73 -17.77
CA SER A 86 14.96 4.95 -17.16
C SER A 86 16.08 5.88 -16.63
N PRO A 87 15.80 7.17 -16.38
CA PRO A 87 16.78 8.11 -15.85
C PRO A 87 17.42 7.65 -14.53
N GLN A 88 18.65 8.08 -14.24
CA GLN A 88 19.38 7.69 -13.03
C GLN A 88 18.68 8.09 -11.73
N THR A 89 17.92 9.19 -11.77
CA THR A 89 17.06 9.64 -10.65
C THR A 89 15.98 8.59 -10.36
N VAL A 90 15.30 8.09 -11.39
CA VAL A 90 14.29 7.03 -11.27
C VAL A 90 14.93 5.74 -10.76
N LYS A 91 16.05 5.30 -11.35
CA LYS A 91 16.73 4.06 -10.90
C LYS A 91 17.09 4.10 -9.42
N LYS A 92 17.60 5.22 -8.92
CA LYS A 92 18.10 5.34 -7.54
C LYS A 92 17.01 5.64 -6.50
N TYR A 93 16.00 6.45 -6.85
CA TYR A 93 15.07 7.00 -5.86
C TYR A 93 13.67 6.40 -5.91
N LEU A 94 13.25 5.78 -7.02
CA LEU A 94 11.91 5.18 -7.15
C LEU A 94 11.65 4.10 -6.09
N GLY A 95 12.65 3.29 -5.74
CA GLY A 95 12.50 2.27 -4.72
C GLY A 95 12.10 2.82 -3.34
N PHE A 96 12.60 4.01 -2.99
CA PHE A 96 12.30 4.69 -1.73
C PHE A 96 10.91 5.31 -1.72
N THR A 97 10.48 5.90 -2.84
CA THR A 97 9.13 6.49 -2.95
C THR A 97 8.02 5.45 -2.96
N LEU A 98 8.35 4.19 -3.28
CA LEU A 98 7.42 3.07 -3.23
C LEU A 98 7.27 2.43 -1.85
N LEU A 99 8.10 2.79 -0.86
CA LEU A 99 8.02 2.18 0.49
C LEU A 99 6.67 2.42 1.20
N PRO A 100 6.06 3.63 1.18
CA PRO A 100 4.74 3.89 1.76
C PRO A 100 3.68 3.01 1.07
N HIS A 101 2.82 2.35 1.85
CA HIS A 101 1.74 1.50 1.35
C HIS A 101 0.87 1.00 2.52
N SER A 102 -0.11 1.80 2.94
CA SER A 102 -1.02 1.44 4.03
C SER A 102 -2.36 0.92 3.52
N GLY A 103 -3.15 1.75 2.85
CA GLY A 103 -4.58 1.48 2.59
C GLY A 103 -4.81 0.20 1.80
N VAL A 104 -4.18 0.07 0.63
CA VAL A 104 -4.42 -1.07 -0.27
C VAL A 104 -3.85 -2.38 0.32
N SER A 105 -2.74 -2.34 1.08
CA SER A 105 -2.21 -3.53 1.76
C SER A 105 -3.18 -4.09 2.78
N LEU A 106 -3.81 -3.22 3.55
CA LEU A 106 -4.76 -3.62 4.58
C LEU A 106 -6.00 -4.26 3.94
N VAL A 107 -6.46 -3.76 2.79
CA VAL A 107 -7.55 -4.39 2.04
C VAL A 107 -7.17 -5.79 1.56
N PHE A 108 -5.98 -5.96 0.97
CA PHE A 108 -5.48 -7.29 0.58
C PHE A 108 -5.28 -8.23 1.78
N THR A 109 -4.88 -7.66 2.93
CA THR A 109 -4.79 -8.41 4.19
C THR A 109 -6.17 -8.90 4.62
N GLY A 110 -7.20 -8.05 4.56
CA GLY A 110 -8.58 -8.45 4.84
C GLY A 110 -9.05 -9.60 3.94
N ILE A 111 -8.67 -9.58 2.66
CA ILE A 111 -8.96 -10.69 1.73
C ILE A 111 -8.20 -11.96 2.11
N ALA A 112 -6.90 -11.87 2.44
CA ALA A 112 -6.12 -13.02 2.87
C ALA A 112 -6.64 -13.61 4.19
N VAL A 113 -7.03 -12.75 5.13
CA VAL A 113 -7.62 -13.14 6.42
C VAL A 113 -8.96 -13.83 6.19
N SER A 114 -9.82 -13.33 5.30
CA SER A 114 -11.11 -13.96 5.04
C SER A 114 -10.99 -15.33 4.37
N THR A 115 -9.97 -15.55 3.54
CA THR A 115 -9.69 -16.88 2.96
C THR A 115 -9.04 -17.83 3.96
N LEU A 116 -8.22 -17.32 4.89
CA LEU A 116 -7.54 -18.10 5.94
C LEU A 116 -8.42 -18.39 7.17
N ALA A 117 -9.47 -17.61 7.40
CA ALA A 117 -10.30 -17.69 8.61
C ALA A 117 -10.95 -19.06 8.84
N GLY A 118 -11.28 -19.78 7.76
CA GLY A 118 -11.76 -21.17 7.84
C GLY A 118 -10.64 -22.19 8.06
N PRO A 119 -9.69 -22.34 7.12
CA PRO A 119 -8.68 -23.41 7.17
C PRO A 119 -7.57 -23.20 8.20
N ALA A 120 -7.24 -21.96 8.58
CA ALA A 120 -6.13 -21.65 9.48
C ALA A 120 -6.36 -20.33 10.24
N PRO A 121 -7.30 -20.30 11.22
CA PRO A 121 -7.69 -19.08 11.93
C PRO A 121 -6.55 -18.41 12.72
N GLU A 122 -5.63 -19.21 13.27
CA GLU A 122 -4.44 -18.69 13.98
C GLU A 122 -3.47 -17.97 13.02
N CYS A 123 -3.25 -18.53 11.82
CA CYS A 123 -2.44 -17.87 10.79
C CYS A 123 -3.09 -16.58 10.30
N ALA A 124 -4.42 -16.54 10.20
CA ALA A 124 -5.16 -15.34 9.82
C ALA A 124 -4.91 -14.18 10.81
N LYS A 125 -4.96 -14.46 12.12
CA LYS A 125 -4.66 -13.47 13.17
C LYS A 125 -3.21 -12.99 13.12
N ILE A 126 -2.25 -13.90 12.92
CA ILE A 126 -0.82 -13.55 12.81
C ILE A 126 -0.57 -12.65 11.59
N VAL A 127 -1.14 -12.99 10.44
CA VAL A 127 -1.01 -12.21 9.20
C VAL A 127 -1.64 -10.83 9.36
N GLN A 128 -2.86 -10.76 9.93
CA GLN A 128 -3.55 -9.51 10.19
C GLN A 128 -2.74 -8.60 11.12
N GLY A 129 -2.30 -9.12 12.27
CA GLY A 129 -1.53 -8.37 13.25
C GLY A 129 -0.18 -7.91 12.71
N THR A 130 0.55 -8.80 12.04
CA THR A 130 1.88 -8.49 11.48
C THR A 130 1.79 -7.43 10.39
N ILE A 131 0.88 -7.57 9.42
CA ILE A 131 0.79 -6.62 8.30
C ILE A 131 0.25 -5.28 8.77
N ALA A 132 -0.71 -5.25 9.68
CA ALA A 132 -1.26 -3.99 10.19
C ALA A 132 -0.25 -3.24 11.07
N ALA A 133 0.48 -3.94 11.95
CA ALA A 133 1.59 -3.35 12.70
C ALA A 133 2.70 -2.83 11.77
N ALA A 134 3.10 -3.65 10.80
CA ALA A 134 4.08 -3.25 9.81
C ALA A 134 3.62 -2.05 8.99
N ALA A 135 2.34 -1.97 8.62
CA ALA A 135 1.79 -0.84 7.88
C ALA A 135 1.94 0.46 8.68
N VAL A 136 1.57 0.47 9.96
CA VAL A 136 1.70 1.65 10.82
C VAL A 136 3.16 2.08 10.99
N ILE A 137 4.05 1.14 11.34
CA ILE A 137 5.48 1.43 11.54
C ILE A 137 6.12 1.90 10.25
N ASN A 138 5.84 1.21 9.14
CA ASN A 138 6.40 1.52 7.84
C ASN A 138 5.86 2.86 7.32
N GLU A 139 4.61 3.25 7.53
CA GLU A 139 4.10 4.56 7.08
C GLU A 139 4.88 5.71 7.70
N VAL A 140 5.16 5.67 9.01
CA VAL A 140 5.92 6.75 9.67
C VAL A 140 7.31 6.89 9.06
N ILE A 141 8.03 5.77 8.91
CA ILE A 141 9.42 5.77 8.42
C ILE A 141 9.46 6.04 6.92
N ALA A 142 8.62 5.35 6.15
CA ALA A 142 8.63 5.40 4.70
C ALA A 142 8.17 6.74 4.14
N VAL A 143 7.21 7.43 4.78
CA VAL A 143 6.80 8.77 4.32
C VAL A 143 7.96 9.76 4.41
N ILE A 144 8.74 9.71 5.49
CA ILE A 144 9.93 10.55 5.67
C ILE A 144 10.98 10.22 4.60
N ILE A 145 11.25 8.92 4.38
CA ILE A 145 12.22 8.46 3.37
C ILE A 145 11.75 8.83 1.96
N ALA A 146 10.47 8.64 1.63
CA ALA A 146 9.90 8.96 0.34
C ALA A 146 9.98 10.47 0.05
N LYS A 147 9.65 11.31 1.03
CA LYS A 147 9.81 12.76 0.91
C LYS A 147 11.25 13.14 0.59
N LYS A 148 12.22 12.55 1.30
CA LYS A 148 13.64 12.83 1.07
C LYS A 148 14.14 12.29 -0.27
N ALA A 149 13.60 11.16 -0.72
CA ALA A 149 13.90 10.60 -2.04
C ALA A 149 13.39 11.51 -3.18
N PHE A 150 12.24 12.16 -3.00
CA PHE A 150 11.77 13.19 -3.93
C PHE A 150 12.70 14.40 -3.95
N GLU A 151 13.10 14.92 -2.78
CA GLU A 151 14.06 16.04 -2.68
C GLU A 151 15.42 15.70 -3.33
N TRP A 152 15.88 14.45 -3.23
CA TRP A 152 17.12 14.00 -3.87
C TRP A 152 16.98 13.74 -5.38
N SER A 153 15.75 13.55 -5.87
CA SER A 153 15.51 13.25 -7.29
C SER A 153 15.52 14.47 -8.19
N GLY A 154 15.53 15.70 -7.62
CA GLY A 154 15.54 16.97 -8.33
C GLY A 154 14.19 17.66 -8.26
#